data_AF-G6YWX7-F1
#
_entry.id   AF-G6YWX7-F1
#
_cell.length_a   1.000
_cell.length_b   1.000
_cell.length_c   1.000
_cell.angle_alpha   90.00
_cell.angle_beta   90.00
_cell.angle_gamma   90.00
#
_symmetry.space_group_name_H-M   'P 1'
#
loop_
_entity.id
_entity.type
_entity.pdbx_description
1 polymer ?
#
loop_
_entity_poly.entity_id
_entity_poly.type
_entity_poly.pdbx_seq_one_letter_code
_entity_poly.pdbx_strand_id
1 'polypeptide(L)' 'MARILIVDDSPTEVKKISTILEKHKHEVLTADNGADGVAKARAETP' A
#
# COMPACT_ATOMS: atom_id res chain seq x y z
N MET A 1 2.11 -7.08 13.33
CA MET A 1 1.75 -7.29 11.92
C MET A 1 0.59 -6.36 11.63
N ALA A 2 0.80 -5.39 10.76
CA ALA A 2 -0.22 -4.42 10.37
C ALA A 2 -0.36 -4.46 8.86
N ARG A 3 -1.56 -4.17 8.39
CA ARG A 3 -1.84 -4.01 6.97
C ARG A 3 -1.65 -2.54 6.64
N ILE A 4 -0.99 -2.25 5.52
CA ILE A 4 -0.63 -0.88 5.16
C ILE A 4 -0.98 -0.68 3.69
N LEU A 5 -1.81 0.32 3.41
CA LEU A 5 -2.15 0.73 2.06
C LEU A 5 -1.27 1.90 1.63
N ILE A 6 -0.47 1.69 0.60
CA ILE A 6 0.35 2.71 -0.06
C ILE A 6 -0.44 3.23 -1.26
N VAL A 7 -0.62 4.55 -1.35
CA VAL A 7 -1.27 5.20 -2.50
C VAL A 7 -0.28 6.16 -3.13
N ASP A 8 0.22 5.82 -4.30
CA ASP A 8 1.28 6.57 -4.98
C ASP A 8 1.23 6.27 -6.50
N ASP A 9 1.40 7.29 -7.33
CA ASP A 9 1.37 7.17 -8.80
C ASP A 9 2.71 6.72 -9.39
N SER A 10 3.76 6.71 -8.58
CA SER A 10 5.13 6.38 -8.98
C SER A 10 5.48 4.93 -8.61
N PRO A 11 5.55 4.01 -9.58
CA PRO A 11 5.80 2.57 -9.30
C PRO A 11 7.15 2.32 -8.63
N THR A 12 8.12 3.22 -8.81
CA THR A 12 9.44 3.16 -8.17
C THR A 12 9.35 3.42 -6.66
N GLU A 13 8.53 4.37 -6.23
CA GLU A 13 8.38 4.72 -4.81
C GLU A 13 7.59 3.64 -4.07
N VAL A 14 6.46 3.22 -4.66
CA VAL A 14 5.66 2.09 -4.16
C VAL A 14 6.56 0.89 -3.87
N LYS A 15 7.36 0.47 -4.85
CA LYS A 15 8.21 -0.72 -4.71
C LYS A 15 9.27 -0.56 -3.62
N LYS A 16 9.87 0.63 -3.45
CA LYS A 16 10.82 0.91 -2.36
C LYS A 16 10.14 0.77 -1.00
N ILE A 17 8.99 1.41 -0.82
CA ILE A 17 8.27 1.43 0.46
C ILE A 17 7.74 0.03 0.79
N SER A 18 7.13 -0.67 -0.18
CA SER A 18 6.67 -2.05 -0.02
C SER A 18 7.80 -2.97 0.43
N THR A 19 8.97 -2.90 -0.21
CA THR A 19 10.13 -3.72 0.16
C THR A 19 10.57 -3.49 1.61
N ILE A 20 10.50 -2.26 2.10
CA ILE A 20 10.87 -1.92 3.48
C ILE A 20 9.84 -2.49 4.46
N LEU A 21 8.56 -2.30 4.18
CA LEU A 21 7.46 -2.75 5.04
C LEU A 21 7.36 -4.28 5.09
N GLU A 22 7.52 -4.96 3.96
CA GLU A 22 7.56 -6.42 3.87
C GLU A 22 8.72 -7.01 4.69
N LYS A 23 9.91 -6.39 4.66
CA LYS A 23 11.04 -6.79 5.52
C LYS A 23 10.70 -6.73 7.01
N HIS A 24 9.82 -5.81 7.40
CA HIS A 24 9.36 -5.65 8.77
C HIS A 24 8.12 -6.53 9.08
N LYS A 25 7.77 -7.46 8.19
CA LYS A 25 6.64 -8.40 8.33
C LYS A 25 5.28 -7.70 8.42
N HIS A 26 5.12 -6.61 7.66
CA HIS A 26 3.82 -5.97 7.41
C HIS A 26 3.22 -6.49 6.11
N GLU A 27 1.89 -6.49 6.03
CA GLU A 27 1.16 -6.74 4.78
C GLU A 27 1.01 -5.43 4.04
N VAL A 28 1.38 -5.40 2.77
CA VAL A 28 1.37 -4.18 1.96
C VAL A 28 0.34 -4.32 0.85
N LEU A 29 -0.57 -3.34 0.78
CA LEU A 29 -1.49 -3.12 -0.31
C LEU A 29 -1.05 -1.87 -1.06
N THR A 30 -1.22 -1.85 -2.38
CA THR A 30 -0.83 -0.71 -3.21
C THR A 30 -2.02 -0.22 -4.01
N ALA A 31 -2.09 1.09 -4.26
CA ALA A 31 -3.05 1.72 -5.15
C ALA A 31 -2.37 2.83 -5.95
N ASP A 32 -2.77 2.96 -7.20
CA ASP A 32 -2.05 3.76 -8.20
C ASP A 32 -2.64 5.17 -8.32
N ASN A 33 -3.77 5.42 -7.64
CA ASN A 33 -4.48 6.69 -7.61
C ASN A 33 -5.37 6.77 -6.36
N GLY A 34 -5.82 7.98 -6.03
CA GLY A 34 -6.63 8.24 -4.83
C GLY A 34 -7.99 7.54 -4.82
N ALA A 35 -8.64 7.36 -5.98
CA ALA A 35 -9.94 6.71 -6.06
C ALA A 35 -9.85 5.22 -5.70
N ASP A 36 -8.87 4.53 -6.28
CA ASP A 36 -8.57 3.13 -5.98
C ASP A 36 -8.09 2.97 -4.53
N GLY A 37 -7.31 3.93 -4.04
CA GLY A 37 -6.89 3.99 -2.64
C GLY A 37 -8.08 4.04 -1.68
N VAL A 38 -9.05 4.92 -1.92
CA VAL A 38 -10.26 5.01 -1.08
C VAL A 38 -11.11 3.74 -1.17
N ALA A 39 -11.26 3.17 -2.37
CA ALA A 39 -12.01 1.93 -2.56
C ALA A 39 -11.35 0.76 -1.80
N LYS A 40 -10.03 0.58 -1.93
CA LYS A 40 -9.27 -0.46 -1.23
C LYS A 40 -9.26 -0.25 0.28
N ALA A 41 -9.12 0.98 0.75
CA ALA A 41 -9.18 1.29 2.18
C ALA A 41 -10.53 0.88 2.79
N ARG A 42 -11.63 1.14 2.08
CA ARG A 42 -12.98 0.77 2.53
C ARG A 42 -13.24 -0.73 2.47
N ALA A 43 -12.76 -1.41 1.42
CA ALA A 43 -13.00 -2.85 1.22
C ALA A 43 -12.16 -3.70 2.17
N GLU A 44 -10.88 -3.35 2.33
CA GLU A 44 -9.94 -4.17 3.07
C GLU A 44 -9.89 -3.76 4.55
N THR A 45 -10.16 -2.50 4.92
CA THR A 45 -9.85 -1.92 6.24
C THR A 45 -8.39 -2.13 6.67
N PRO A 46 -7.41 -1.61 5.89
CA PRO A 46 -5.99 -1.72 6.19
C PRO A 46 -5.57 -0.88 7.38
#